data_AF-A0A2G2ZYR2-F1
#
_entry.id   AF-A0A2G2ZYR2-F1
#
_cell.length_a   1.000
_cell.length_b   1.000
_cell.length_c   1.000
_cell.angle_alpha   90.00
_cell.angle_beta   90.00
_cell.angle_gamma   90.00
#
_symmetry.space_group_name_H-M   'P 1'
#
loop_
_entity.id
_entity.type
_entity.pdbx_description
1 polymer ?
#
loop_
_entity_poly.entity_id
_entity_poly.type
_entity_poly.pdbx_seq_one_letter_code
_entity_poly.pdbx_strand_id
1 'polypeptide(L)'
;MLSTVRNLSIRTYDMIHHNMKESMRQYVKCTGEMAYVNLLLNLESYTDASGEICQEKKVLYKLISGLHSSISIHIAADYLLDKTTKLCGTNPDLMYGRVLQYLEHVRNLYFTYLFVLRVVTKVKYNLERAEYDTGNPEEDLKA
;
A
#
# COMPACT_ATOMS: atom_id res chain seq x y z
N MET A 1 37.50 18.23 14.22
CA MET A 1 37.32 17.26 13.12
C MET A 1 35.94 16.58 13.18
N LEU A 2 34.87 17.33 13.51
CA LEU A 2 33.49 16.81 13.69
C LEU A 2 32.47 17.77 13.06
N SER A 3 32.68 18.17 11.80
CA SER A 3 31.79 19.09 11.09
C SER A 3 31.25 18.58 9.76
N THR A 4 31.51 17.33 9.39
CA THR A 4 31.18 16.84 8.03
C THR A 4 29.99 15.87 7.97
N VAL A 5 29.41 15.43 9.10
CA VAL A 5 28.30 14.46 9.08
C VAL A 5 26.91 15.14 9.10
N ARG A 6 26.84 16.46 9.25
CA ARG A 6 25.56 17.22 9.29
C ARG A 6 24.97 17.58 7.92
N ASN A 7 25.46 16.97 6.84
CA ASN A 7 25.06 17.25 5.46
C ASN A 7 24.36 16.07 4.75
N LEU A 8 23.81 15.12 5.49
CA LEU A 8 22.65 14.35 5.03
C LEU A 8 21.37 14.93 5.67
N SER A 9 21.28 16.26 5.71
CA SER A 9 19.98 16.92 5.68
C SER A 9 19.32 16.47 4.38
N ILE A 10 18.25 15.70 4.55
CA ILE A 10 17.44 15.12 3.49
C ILE A 10 17.03 16.27 2.56
N ARG A 11 17.75 16.43 1.44
CA ARG A 11 17.32 17.27 0.32
C ARG A 11 16.15 16.58 -0.38
N THR A 12 14.98 16.63 0.25
CA THR A 12 13.69 16.50 -0.43
C THR A 12 12.88 17.76 -0.15
N TYR A 13 13.46 18.92 -0.44
CA TYR A 13 12.68 20.12 -0.72
C TYR A 13 12.39 20.09 -2.23
N ASP A 14 11.10 20.10 -2.57
CA ASP A 14 10.47 19.90 -3.90
C ASP A 14 9.92 18.50 -4.20
N MET A 15 9.34 17.84 -3.19
CA MET A 15 8.25 16.88 -3.44
C MET A 15 6.94 17.58 -3.08
N ILE A 16 6.09 17.87 -4.07
CA ILE A 16 4.74 18.43 -3.89
C ILE A 16 4.10 17.70 -2.71
N HIS A 17 3.67 18.42 -1.68
CA HIS A 17 2.92 17.88 -0.54
C HIS A 17 1.58 17.34 -1.07
N HIS A 18 1.62 16.14 -1.63
CA HIS A 18 0.47 15.49 -2.24
C HIS A 18 -0.36 14.91 -1.12
N ASN A 19 -1.56 15.47 -0.91
CA ASN A 19 -2.45 15.01 0.14
C ASN A 19 -2.93 13.59 -0.22
N MET A 20 -2.35 12.57 0.43
CA MET A 20 -2.71 11.17 0.18
C MET A 20 -4.21 10.90 0.38
N LYS A 21 -4.89 11.63 1.28
CA LYS A 21 -6.33 11.49 1.52
C LYS A 21 -7.14 11.94 0.30
N GLU A 22 -6.75 13.05 -0.31
CA GLU A 22 -7.38 13.54 -1.54
C GLU A 22 -6.95 12.73 -2.76
N SER A 23 -5.71 12.25 -2.79
CA SER A 23 -5.21 11.38 -3.86
C SER A 23 -5.94 10.05 -3.93
N MET A 24 -6.23 9.44 -2.78
CA MET A 24 -6.97 8.18 -2.72
C MET A 24 -8.40 8.38 -3.21
N ARG A 25 -9.06 9.48 -2.82
CA ARG A 25 -10.37 9.88 -3.37
C ARG A 25 -10.35 10.13 -4.88
N GLN A 26 -9.30 10.77 -5.38
CA GLN A 26 -9.17 11.11 -6.81
C GLN A 26 -8.86 9.89 -7.67
N TYR A 27 -8.03 8.96 -7.20
CA TYR A 27 -7.70 7.71 -7.90
C TYR A 27 -8.93 6.80 -8.04
N VAL A 28 -9.80 6.76 -7.02
CA VAL A 28 -11.06 6.02 -7.03
C VAL A 28 -12.10 6.61 -8.00
N LYS A 29 -12.01 7.91 -8.31
CA LYS A 29 -12.97 8.63 -9.17
C LYS A 29 -12.83 8.29 -10.66
N CYS A 30 -11.75 7.64 -11.08
CA CYS A 30 -11.40 7.52 -12.50
C CYS A 30 -10.82 6.15 -12.87
N THR A 31 -11.57 5.04 -12.78
CA THR A 31 -11.34 3.91 -13.69
C THR A 31 -12.60 3.09 -13.87
N GLY A 32 -13.33 3.37 -14.96
CA GLY A 32 -14.35 2.49 -15.54
C GLY A 32 -13.76 1.38 -16.43
N GLU A 33 -12.43 1.26 -16.52
CA GLU A 33 -11.74 0.20 -17.25
C GLU A 33 -10.60 -0.35 -16.39
N MET A 34 -10.64 -1.66 -16.14
CA MET A 34 -9.77 -2.37 -15.21
C MET A 34 -8.76 -3.23 -15.97
N ALA A 35 -7.89 -2.56 -16.72
CA ALA A 35 -6.83 -3.22 -17.49
C ALA A 35 -5.49 -3.37 -16.71
N TYR A 36 -5.34 -2.78 -15.53
CA TYR A 36 -4.01 -2.64 -14.89
C TYR A 36 -3.59 -3.76 -13.93
N VAL A 37 -4.45 -4.73 -13.68
CA VAL A 37 -4.21 -5.72 -12.62
C VAL A 37 -3.58 -7.01 -13.14
N ASN A 38 -3.90 -7.40 -14.37
CA ASN A 38 -3.36 -8.64 -14.96
C ASN A 38 -1.83 -8.56 -15.17
N LEU A 39 -1.28 -7.36 -15.33
CA LEU A 39 0.15 -7.17 -15.58
C LEU A 39 1.01 -7.35 -14.31
N LEU A 40 0.49 -7.02 -13.12
CA LEU A 40 1.21 -7.19 -11.85
C LEU A 40 1.22 -8.64 -11.36
N LEU A 41 0.32 -9.49 -11.87
CA LEU A 41 0.25 -10.91 -11.53
C LEU A 41 1.10 -11.80 -12.47
N ASN A 42 1.59 -11.28 -13.60
CA ASN A 42 2.50 -11.98 -14.53
C ASN A 42 3.95 -12.14 -14.00
N LEU A 43 4.14 -12.18 -12.68
CA LEU A 43 5.40 -12.61 -12.05
C LEU A 43 5.53 -14.14 -11.96
N GLU A 44 4.54 -14.86 -12.49
CA GLU A 44 4.69 -16.23 -13.03
C GLU A 44 5.35 -16.08 -14.42
N SER A 45 6.60 -16.41 -14.69
CA SER A 45 7.46 -17.46 -14.17
C SER A 45 8.92 -17.06 -14.42
N TYR A 46 9.71 -17.03 -13.35
CA TYR A 46 11.16 -17.20 -13.45
C TYR A 46 11.45 -18.25 -12.40
N THR A 47 11.31 -19.49 -12.83
CA THR A 47 11.80 -20.67 -12.11
C THR A 47 13.32 -20.63 -12.24
N ASP A 48 14.04 -20.96 -11.17
CA ASP A 48 15.46 -21.22 -11.31
C ASP A 48 15.68 -22.47 -12.19
N ALA A 49 16.94 -22.79 -12.51
CA ALA A 49 17.28 -23.96 -13.32
C ALA A 49 16.79 -25.30 -12.74
N SER A 50 16.33 -25.33 -11.48
CA SER A 50 15.78 -26.52 -10.80
C SER A 50 14.25 -26.61 -10.84
N GLY A 51 13.56 -25.59 -11.39
CA GLY A 51 12.10 -25.55 -11.43
C GLY A 51 11.46 -25.07 -10.13
N GLU A 52 12.24 -24.72 -9.11
CA GLU A 52 11.73 -24.23 -7.83
C GLU A 52 11.66 -22.70 -7.77
N ILE A 53 10.71 -22.19 -6.98
CA ILE A 53 10.58 -20.77 -6.69
C ILE A 53 11.32 -20.49 -5.37
N CYS A 54 12.34 -19.62 -5.42
CA CYS A 54 13.08 -19.16 -4.24
C CYS A 54 12.13 -18.63 -3.14
N GLN A 55 12.54 -18.76 -1.87
CA GLN A 55 11.70 -18.37 -0.73
C GLN A 55 11.44 -16.86 -0.70
N GLU A 56 12.42 -16.04 -1.06
CA GLU A 56 12.32 -14.58 -1.19
C GLU A 56 11.25 -14.20 -2.21
N LYS A 57 11.23 -14.91 -3.35
CA LYS A 57 10.25 -14.69 -4.41
C LYS A 57 8.83 -15.03 -3.94
N LYS A 58 8.66 -16.11 -3.15
CA LYS A 58 7.37 -16.46 -2.53
C LYS A 58 6.89 -15.36 -1.57
N VAL A 59 7.79 -14.83 -0.74
CA VAL A 59 7.46 -13.74 0.19
C VAL A 59 7.08 -12.47 -0.57
N LEU A 60 7.86 -12.07 -1.58
CA LEU A 60 7.57 -10.91 -2.40
C LEU A 60 6.21 -11.03 -3.12
N TYR A 61 5.92 -12.20 -3.68
CA TYR A 61 4.62 -12.48 -4.30
C TYR A 61 3.47 -12.27 -3.32
N LYS A 62 3.56 -12.84 -2.10
CA LYS A 62 2.53 -12.67 -1.07
C LYS A 62 2.34 -11.21 -0.70
N LEU A 63 3.42 -10.43 -0.60
CA LEU A 63 3.35 -9.01 -0.29
C LEU A 63 2.63 -8.21 -1.38
N ILE A 64 3.03 -8.37 -2.65
CA ILE A 64 2.41 -7.68 -3.78
C ILE A 64 0.95 -8.10 -3.94
N SER A 65 0.67 -9.41 -3.87
CA SER A 65 -0.69 -9.96 -3.97
C SER A 65 -1.59 -9.45 -2.84
N GLY A 66 -1.08 -9.38 -1.61
CA GLY A 66 -1.82 -8.82 -0.47
C GLY A 66 -2.04 -7.31 -0.58
N LEU A 67 -1.07 -6.54 -1.07
CA LEU A 67 -1.23 -5.11 -1.35
C LEU A 67 -2.30 -4.87 -2.42
N HIS A 68 -2.25 -5.66 -3.49
CA HIS A 68 -3.21 -5.58 -4.59
C HIS A 68 -4.63 -5.94 -4.13
N SER A 69 -4.76 -6.95 -3.25
CA SER A 69 -6.03 -7.30 -2.58
C SER A 69 -6.54 -6.15 -1.71
N SER A 70 -5.65 -5.48 -0.98
CA SER A 70 -5.99 -4.32 -0.15
C SER A 70 -6.55 -3.17 -0.99
N ILE A 71 -5.88 -2.82 -2.10
CA ILE A 71 -6.34 -1.77 -3.02
C ILE A 71 -7.72 -2.13 -3.59
N SER A 72 -7.90 -3.39 -4.01
CA SER A 72 -9.16 -3.86 -4.57
C SER A 72 -10.33 -3.77 -3.58
N ILE A 73 -10.10 -4.14 -2.30
CA ILE A 73 -11.11 -3.98 -1.24
C ILE A 73 -11.43 -2.50 -1.02
N HIS A 74 -10.42 -1.62 -0.95
CA HIS A 74 -10.66 -0.18 -0.74
C HIS A 74 -11.46 0.44 -1.89
N ILE A 75 -11.15 0.09 -3.14
CA ILE A 75 -11.92 0.55 -4.31
C ILE A 75 -13.37 0.06 -4.23
N ALA A 76 -13.59 -1.17 -3.80
CA ALA A 76 -14.93 -1.72 -3.70
C ALA A 76 -15.70 -1.19 -2.48
N ALA A 77 -15.01 -0.69 -1.45
CA ALA A 77 -15.65 -0.07 -0.28
C ALA A 77 -16.21 1.33 -0.59
N ASP A 78 -15.52 2.07 -1.45
CA ASP A 78 -15.86 3.45 -1.85
C ASP A 78 -16.05 3.55 -3.38
N TYR A 79 -16.84 2.66 -3.95
CA TYR A 79 -17.04 2.56 -5.39
C TYR A 79 -18.04 3.60 -5.91
N LEU A 80 -17.83 4.15 -7.11
CA LEU A 80 -18.77 5.06 -7.75
C LEU A 80 -20.01 4.28 -8.26
N LEU A 81 -21.10 4.30 -7.47
CA LEU A 81 -22.34 3.59 -7.78
C LEU A 81 -23.15 4.31 -8.86
N ASP A 82 -23.12 5.64 -8.88
CA ASP A 82 -23.83 6.45 -9.86
C ASP A 82 -22.96 7.61 -10.37
N LYS A 83 -22.71 7.60 -11.68
CA LYS A 83 -21.89 8.60 -12.38
C LYS A 83 -22.56 9.97 -12.45
N THR A 84 -23.89 10.03 -12.44
CA THR A 84 -24.65 11.26 -12.58
C THR A 84 -24.74 12.03 -11.27
N THR A 85 -25.06 11.34 -10.17
CA THR A 85 -25.11 11.92 -8.82
C THR A 85 -23.75 11.96 -8.12
N LYS A 86 -22.72 11.30 -8.69
CA LYS A 86 -21.39 11.12 -8.09
C LYS A 86 -21.45 10.48 -6.70
N LEU A 87 -22.41 9.59 -6.49
CA LEU A 87 -22.56 8.87 -5.24
C LEU A 87 -21.54 7.72 -5.16
N CYS A 88 -20.66 7.79 -4.17
CA CYS A 88 -19.77 6.69 -3.83
C CYS A 88 -20.38 5.83 -2.70
N GLY A 89 -20.15 4.52 -2.74
CA GLY A 89 -20.63 3.58 -1.75
C GLY A 89 -20.06 2.18 -1.95
N THR A 90 -20.43 1.25 -1.08
CA THR A 90 -19.89 -0.11 -1.11
C THR A 90 -20.49 -0.95 -2.23
N ASN A 91 -19.63 -1.57 -3.04
CA ASN A 91 -19.97 -2.52 -4.09
C ASN A 91 -19.55 -3.95 -3.65
N PRO A 92 -20.47 -4.73 -3.04
CA PRO A 92 -20.15 -6.06 -2.51
C PRO A 92 -19.82 -7.08 -3.60
N ASP A 93 -20.43 -6.97 -4.79
CA ASP A 93 -20.16 -7.87 -5.91
C ASP A 93 -18.72 -7.71 -6.40
N LEU A 94 -18.22 -6.46 -6.43
CA LEU A 94 -16.85 -6.15 -6.78
C LEU A 94 -15.85 -6.68 -5.74
N MET A 95 -16.17 -6.53 -4.44
CA MET A 95 -15.35 -7.11 -3.36
C MET A 95 -15.26 -8.63 -3.50
N TYR A 96 -16.41 -9.26 -3.74
CA TYR A 96 -16.50 -10.71 -3.84
C TYR A 96 -15.74 -11.24 -5.05
N GLY A 97 -16.06 -10.74 -6.25
CA GLY A 97 -15.47 -11.22 -7.49
C GLY A 97 -13.97 -10.95 -7.64
N ARG A 98 -13.42 -9.97 -6.91
CA ARG A 98 -11.99 -9.64 -7.00
C ARG A 98 -11.14 -10.24 -5.90
N VAL A 99 -11.66 -10.37 -4.69
CA VAL A 99 -10.84 -10.73 -3.53
C VAL A 99 -11.44 -11.89 -2.75
N LEU A 100 -12.71 -11.81 -2.36
CA LEU A 100 -13.26 -12.80 -1.42
C LEU A 100 -13.52 -14.18 -2.06
N GLN A 101 -13.76 -14.23 -3.38
CA GLN A 101 -13.91 -15.50 -4.11
C GLN A 101 -12.62 -16.36 -4.08
N TYR A 102 -11.45 -15.72 -3.95
CA TYR A 102 -10.16 -16.40 -4.00
C TYR A 102 -9.49 -16.38 -2.62
N LEU A 103 -9.55 -17.51 -1.91
CA LEU A 103 -8.97 -17.65 -0.57
C LEU A 103 -7.49 -17.28 -0.48
N GLU A 104 -6.74 -17.47 -1.57
CA GLU A 104 -5.34 -17.05 -1.65
C GLU A 104 -5.16 -15.55 -1.49
N HIS A 105 -5.99 -14.72 -2.13
CA HIS A 105 -5.93 -13.26 -2.02
C HIS A 105 -6.20 -12.81 -0.59
N VAL A 106 -7.18 -13.43 0.06
CA VAL A 106 -7.47 -13.18 1.49
C VAL A 106 -6.28 -13.56 2.37
N ARG A 107 -5.68 -14.74 2.16
CA ARG A 107 -4.49 -15.16 2.91
C ARG A 107 -3.29 -14.22 2.70
N ASN A 108 -3.07 -13.78 1.47
CA ASN A 108 -1.99 -12.86 1.12
C ASN A 108 -2.23 -11.47 1.72
N LEU A 109 -3.49 -11.01 1.75
CA LEU A 109 -3.88 -9.78 2.44
C LEU A 109 -3.52 -9.84 3.93
N TYR A 110 -3.93 -10.91 4.63
CA TYR A 110 -3.58 -11.11 6.04
C TYR A 110 -2.06 -11.22 6.25
N PHE A 111 -1.35 -11.90 5.34
CA PHE A 111 0.11 -12.01 5.39
C PHE A 111 0.75 -10.62 5.32
N THR A 112 0.36 -9.79 4.36
CA THR A 112 0.88 -8.41 4.21
C THR A 112 0.57 -7.56 5.43
N TYR A 113 -0.65 -7.67 5.98
CA TYR A 113 -1.03 -6.96 7.20
C TYR A 113 -0.13 -7.33 8.39
N LEU A 114 0.06 -8.64 8.66
CA LEU A 114 0.92 -9.12 9.74
C LEU A 114 2.40 -8.77 9.49
N PHE A 115 2.84 -8.78 8.23
CA PHE A 115 4.18 -8.38 7.86
C PHE A 115 4.44 -6.91 8.22
N VAL A 116 3.54 -6.01 7.83
CA VAL A 116 3.64 -4.58 8.17
C VAL A 116 3.59 -4.37 9.68
N LEU A 117 2.68 -5.04 10.40
CA LEU A 117 2.65 -4.97 11.87
C LEU A 117 3.99 -5.40 12.48
N ARG A 118 4.58 -6.49 11.99
CA ARG A 118 5.90 -6.93 12.46
C ARG A 118 6.98 -5.89 12.17
N VAL A 119 6.97 -5.27 11.00
CA VAL A 119 7.90 -4.18 10.66
C VAL A 119 7.75 -3.02 11.64
N VAL A 120 6.51 -2.57 11.91
CA VAL A 120 6.23 -1.50 12.88
C VAL A 120 6.78 -1.83 14.26
N THR A 121 6.60 -3.06 14.75
CA THR A 121 7.19 -3.48 16.04
C THR A 121 8.71 -3.50 16.04
N LYS A 122 9.34 -3.75 14.90
CA LYS A 122 10.80 -3.77 14.75
C LYS A 122 11.40 -2.37 14.70
N VAL A 123 10.70 -1.41 14.09
CA VAL A 123 11.17 -0.01 13.96
C VAL A 123 10.73 0.87 15.13
N LYS A 124 10.03 0.33 16.12
CA LYS A 124 9.49 1.07 17.28
C LYS A 124 10.50 2.06 17.88
N TYR A 125 11.70 1.58 18.23
CA TYR A 125 12.73 2.41 18.85
C TYR A 125 13.23 3.54 17.93
N ASN A 126 13.24 3.30 16.62
CA ASN A 126 13.60 4.32 15.65
C ASN A 126 12.50 5.39 15.51
N LEU A 127 11.23 5.00 15.63
CA LEU A 127 10.10 5.93 15.60
C LEU A 127 10.08 6.82 16.86
N GLU A 128 10.33 6.26 18.05
CA GLU A 128 10.40 7.03 19.31
C GLU A 128 11.52 8.09 19.33
N ARG A 129 12.55 7.91 18.51
CA ARG A 129 13.70 8.81 18.42
C ARG A 129 13.65 9.70 17.18
N ALA A 130 12.63 9.56 16.34
CA ALA A 130 12.48 10.39 15.17
C ALA A 130 12.00 11.78 15.60
N GLU A 131 12.59 12.82 15.01
CA GLU A 131 12.08 14.17 15.13
C GLU A 131 10.93 14.34 14.13
N TYR A 132 9.73 14.58 14.65
CA TYR A 132 8.54 14.91 13.85
C TYR A 132 8.33 16.43 13.89
N ASP A 133 8.30 17.06 12.72
CA ASP A 133 7.94 18.47 12.55
C ASP A 133 6.76 18.53 11.57
N THR A 134 5.56 18.62 12.11
CA THR A 134 4.32 18.75 11.32
C THR A 134 3.90 20.21 11.14
N GLY A 135 4.67 21.16 11.66
CA GLY A 135 4.28 22.57 11.78
C GLY A 135 3.29 22.83 12.92
N ASN A 136 2.95 21.82 13.72
CA ASN A 136 2.11 21.95 14.91
C ASN A 136 2.82 21.36 16.15
N PRO A 137 3.50 22.21 16.96
CA PRO A 137 4.31 21.73 18.07
C PRO A 137 3.50 21.04 19.17
N GLU A 138 2.20 21.36 19.31
CA GLU A 138 1.34 20.68 20.30
C GLU A 138 1.02 19.23 19.93
N GLU A 139 0.98 18.92 18.63
CA GLU A 139 0.77 17.55 18.14
C GLU A 139 2.09 16.78 18.10
N ASP A 140 3.18 17.44 17.72
CA ASP A 140 4.52 16.84 17.68
C ASP A 140 5.02 16.44 19.09
N LEU A 141 4.62 17.18 20.13
CA LEU A 141 4.91 16.81 21.53
C LEU A 141 4.13 15.60 22.05
N LYS A 142 3.07 15.18 21.35
CA LYS A 142 2.24 14.01 21.71
C LYS A 142 2.69 12.72 20.99
N ALA A 143 3.66 12.82 20.07
CA ALA A 143 4.15 11.72 19.25
C ALA A 143 5.01 10.71 20.03
#